data_AF-A0AAW3TTT3-F1
#
_entry.id   AF-A0AAW3TTT3-F1
#
_cell.length_a   1.000
_cell.length_b   1.000
_cell.length_c   1.000
_cell.angle_alpha   90.00
_cell.angle_beta   90.00
_cell.angle_gamma   90.00
#
_symmetry.space_group_name_H-M   'P 1'
#
loop_
_entity.id
_entity.type
_entity.pdbx_description
1 polymer ?
#
loop_
_entity_poly.entity_id
_entity_poly.type
_entity_poly.pdbx_seq_one_letter_code
_entity_poly.pdbx_strand_id
1 'polypeptide(L)'
;MDIQTEVAPSEQTPAAQPAAPSLTDMYGDEAQIEPTDGQPQQDARAEASQDTTDAGDDGEPADVDLPTIDTPTSWAKDAKDVFASLPREAQEIIAKREADREKFVQTKSREAANTRQAVESEARQALTTIMQNHQQALEQFLPELPPMPDPRLLASPEHRDIYFQQEAAYKYAVAQRDSVSQQLEQARNHAQAIYQQQLQAEIQAEHAVLEDAFGDEWSDPSSRAKLLSDLEPIAAEFGYPKEVMAEARAADIIALRRIGDLKAKADKYDQLMKKRMEPVRAAKQPLPPAARPGAQPGQSKPRGTLATLYPDDVPRN
;
A
#
# COMPACT_ATOMS: atom_id res chain seq x y z
N MET A 1 -56.74 49.04 -1.83
CA MET A 1 -55.85 50.14 -2.28
C MET A 1 -54.53 49.51 -2.63
N ASP A 2 -54.46 49.06 -3.88
CA ASP A 2 -53.24 48.68 -4.57
C ASP A 2 -52.37 49.92 -4.81
N ILE A 3 -51.06 49.81 -4.55
CA ILE A 3 -50.05 50.37 -5.45
C ILE A 3 -48.90 49.36 -5.52
N GLN A 4 -48.84 48.67 -6.66
CA GLN A 4 -47.68 47.99 -7.19
C GLN A 4 -46.57 49.02 -7.46
N THR A 5 -45.32 48.66 -7.18
CA THR A 5 -44.18 49.26 -7.88
C THR A 5 -43.20 48.15 -8.21
N GLU A 6 -43.27 47.75 -9.47
CA GLU A 6 -42.32 46.93 -10.20
C GLU A 6 -41.47 47.89 -11.05
N VAL A 7 -40.16 47.96 -10.81
CA VAL A 7 -39.15 48.32 -11.80
C VAL A 7 -37.85 47.58 -11.46
N ALA A 8 -37.65 46.44 -12.11
CA ALA A 8 -36.51 46.07 -12.98
C ALA A 8 -35.05 46.52 -12.67
N PRO A 9 -34.05 45.79 -13.21
CA PRO A 9 -32.84 45.38 -12.50
C PRO A 9 -31.59 46.18 -12.87
N SER A 10 -30.68 46.37 -11.91
CA SER A 10 -29.35 46.95 -12.15
C SER A 10 -28.28 45.86 -12.21
N GLU A 11 -27.81 45.66 -13.43
CA GLU A 11 -26.47 45.33 -13.91
C GLU A 11 -25.43 44.71 -12.95
N GLN A 12 -24.88 43.61 -13.47
CA GLN A 12 -23.63 42.97 -13.11
C GLN A 12 -22.50 43.93 -12.76
N THR A 13 -21.85 43.67 -11.64
CA THR A 13 -20.39 43.77 -11.54
C THR A 13 -19.87 42.38 -11.12
N PRO A 14 -19.05 41.69 -11.93
CA PRO A 14 -18.48 40.41 -11.53
C PRO A 14 -17.40 40.70 -10.47
N ALA A 15 -17.69 40.33 -9.22
CA ALA A 15 -16.67 40.30 -8.18
C ALA A 15 -15.61 39.26 -8.58
N ALA A 16 -14.38 39.76 -8.70
CA ALA A 16 -13.20 39.02 -9.10
C ALA A 16 -13.01 37.74 -8.27
N GLN A 17 -12.83 36.63 -8.98
CA GLN A 17 -12.23 35.41 -8.44
C GLN A 17 -10.86 35.75 -7.84
N PRO A 18 -10.52 35.30 -6.62
CA PRO A 18 -9.13 35.22 -6.22
C PRO A 18 -8.45 34.17 -7.12
N ALA A 19 -7.46 34.62 -7.88
CA ALA A 19 -6.62 33.78 -8.73
C ALA A 19 -5.98 32.67 -7.88
N ALA A 20 -6.05 31.43 -8.38
CA ALA A 20 -5.26 30.33 -7.86
C ALA A 20 -3.76 30.69 -7.93
N PRO A 21 -2.96 30.39 -6.90
CA PRO A 21 -1.52 30.56 -6.99
C PRO A 21 -0.96 29.68 -8.11
N SER A 22 -0.29 30.32 -9.06
CA SER A 22 0.41 29.68 -10.17
C SER A 22 1.56 28.81 -9.65
N LEU A 23 1.69 27.61 -10.21
CA LEU A 23 2.68 26.59 -9.86
C LEU A 23 4.13 26.93 -10.33
N THR A 24 4.41 28.21 -10.56
CA THR A 24 5.65 28.68 -11.20
C THR A 24 6.58 29.45 -10.23
N ASP A 25 6.12 29.82 -9.04
CA ASP A 25 6.94 30.53 -8.04
C ASP A 25 7.59 29.62 -6.99
N MET A 26 7.53 28.28 -7.18
CA MET A 26 8.07 27.30 -6.22
C MET A 26 9.45 26.72 -6.60
N TYR A 27 10.13 27.31 -7.59
CA TYR A 27 11.48 26.90 -8.04
C TYR A 27 12.37 28.11 -8.36
N GLY A 28 12.49 29.04 -7.43
CA GLY A 28 13.34 30.22 -7.63
C GLY A 28 13.83 30.82 -6.32
N ASP A 29 14.63 30.08 -5.56
CA ASP A 29 15.65 30.71 -4.73
C ASP A 29 16.81 29.74 -4.45
N GLU A 30 17.97 30.03 -5.04
CA GLU A 30 19.23 29.37 -4.78
C GLU A 30 19.76 29.81 -3.41
N ALA A 31 19.48 29.03 -2.36
CA ALA A 31 20.20 29.16 -1.10
C ALA A 31 21.41 28.22 -1.09
N GLN A 32 22.59 28.83 -1.23
CA GLN A 32 23.92 28.26 -1.08
C GLN A 32 24.04 27.42 0.21
N ILE A 33 24.56 26.20 0.07
CA ILE A 33 25.10 25.43 1.20
C ILE A 33 26.58 25.15 0.89
N GLU A 34 27.46 25.74 1.71
CA GLU A 34 28.90 25.50 1.67
C GLU A 34 29.24 24.03 1.94
N PRO A 35 30.27 23.46 1.29
CA PRO A 35 30.74 22.11 1.60
C PRO A 35 31.60 22.14 2.87
N THR A 36 31.13 21.48 3.93
CA THR A 36 31.97 21.15 5.08
C THR A 36 32.76 19.86 4.80
N ASP A 37 34.07 19.99 4.95
CA ASP A 37 35.13 19.01 4.73
C ASP A 37 34.98 17.75 5.61
N GLY A 38 35.14 16.56 5.03
CA GLY A 38 35.03 15.28 5.74
C GLY A 38 35.63 14.14 4.92
N GLN A 39 36.88 13.79 5.24
CA GLN A 39 37.76 12.89 4.50
C GLN A 39 37.24 11.44 4.30
N PRO A 40 37.65 10.77 3.21
CA PRO A 40 37.38 9.35 2.97
C PRO A 40 38.43 8.43 3.61
N GLN A 41 38.00 7.44 4.39
CA GLN A 41 38.86 6.32 4.81
C GLN A 41 38.90 5.25 3.71
N GLN A 42 40.08 5.12 3.11
CA GLN A 42 40.55 3.98 2.34
C GLN A 42 40.78 2.79 3.28
N ASP A 43 40.30 1.61 2.92
CA ASP A 43 40.94 0.35 3.28
C ASP A 43 41.21 -0.43 2.01
N ALA A 44 42.46 -0.32 1.57
CA ALA A 44 43.09 -1.18 0.59
C ALA A 44 43.62 -2.42 1.30
N ARG A 45 43.31 -3.61 0.78
CA ARG A 45 44.12 -4.80 1.03
C ARG A 45 44.40 -5.49 -0.29
N ALA A 46 45.60 -5.24 -0.79
CA ALA A 46 46.26 -5.99 -1.85
C ALA A 46 47.35 -6.88 -1.22
N GLU A 47 47.38 -8.15 -1.59
CA GLU A 47 48.56 -9.03 -1.63
C GLU A 47 48.43 -9.81 -2.95
N ALA A 48 49.27 -9.57 -3.96
CA ALA A 48 50.62 -10.12 -4.16
C ALA A 48 50.57 -11.65 -4.40
N SER A 49 51.13 -12.29 -5.43
CA SER A 49 52.14 -12.04 -6.48
C SER A 49 51.83 -13.07 -7.60
N GLN A 50 52.39 -13.08 -8.82
CA GLN A 50 53.80 -13.27 -9.13
C GLN A 50 54.02 -13.15 -10.65
N ASP A 51 55.15 -12.55 -10.99
CA ASP A 51 55.75 -12.36 -12.30
C ASP A 51 56.31 -13.67 -12.88
N THR A 52 56.04 -13.95 -14.15
CA THR A 52 56.95 -14.69 -15.04
C THR A 52 56.80 -14.15 -16.46
N THR A 53 57.90 -13.58 -16.96
CA THR A 53 58.14 -13.19 -18.35
C THR A 53 58.48 -14.41 -19.20
N ASP A 54 57.92 -14.51 -20.40
CA ASP A 54 58.59 -15.16 -21.55
C ASP A 54 58.12 -14.52 -22.86
N ALA A 55 59.04 -14.41 -23.80
CA ALA A 55 58.93 -13.65 -25.05
C ALA A 55 58.67 -14.59 -26.24
N GLY A 56 57.89 -14.16 -27.24
CA GLY A 56 57.86 -14.82 -28.55
C GLY A 56 56.61 -14.57 -29.40
N ASP A 57 56.76 -13.65 -30.34
CA ASP A 57 56.51 -13.79 -31.79
C ASP A 57 55.09 -14.10 -32.36
N ASP A 58 54.69 -13.17 -33.25
CA ASP A 58 53.79 -13.23 -34.41
C ASP A 58 52.51 -14.09 -34.45
N GLY A 59 51.37 -13.40 -34.70
CA GLY A 59 50.24 -13.99 -35.42
C GLY A 59 48.85 -13.52 -34.99
N GLU A 60 48.17 -12.80 -35.89
CA GLU A 60 46.72 -12.51 -35.96
C GLU A 60 46.15 -11.35 -35.09
N PRO A 61 45.26 -10.52 -35.67
CA PRO A 61 44.59 -9.47 -34.93
C PRO A 61 43.67 -10.10 -33.87
N ALA A 62 43.99 -9.83 -32.61
CA ALA A 62 43.20 -10.16 -31.45
C ALA A 62 41.75 -9.71 -31.64
N ASP A 63 40.83 -10.67 -31.60
CA ASP A 63 39.43 -10.39 -31.32
C ASP A 63 39.38 -9.79 -29.91
N VAL A 64 39.07 -8.50 -29.83
CA VAL A 64 39.09 -7.74 -28.60
C VAL A 64 37.87 -8.16 -27.81
N ASP A 65 38.03 -9.16 -26.93
CA ASP A 65 36.96 -9.64 -26.05
C ASP A 65 36.67 -8.59 -24.97
N LEU A 66 35.87 -7.58 -25.38
CA LEU A 66 35.40 -6.50 -24.52
C LEU A 66 34.36 -7.07 -23.54
N PRO A 67 34.42 -6.73 -22.24
CA PRO A 67 33.55 -7.32 -21.22
C PRO A 67 32.07 -7.08 -21.56
N THR A 68 31.25 -8.12 -21.61
CA THR A 68 29.82 -8.02 -21.98
C THR A 68 29.08 -7.03 -21.07
N ILE A 69 28.28 -6.13 -21.65
CA ILE A 69 27.44 -5.19 -20.88
C ILE A 69 26.17 -5.90 -20.50
N ASP A 70 25.98 -6.10 -19.20
CA ASP A 70 24.76 -6.70 -18.68
C ASP A 70 23.55 -5.80 -18.96
N THR A 71 22.53 -6.39 -19.60
CA THR A 71 21.24 -5.75 -19.82
C THR A 71 20.56 -5.41 -18.49
N PRO A 72 19.75 -4.35 -18.42
CA PRO A 72 18.98 -4.03 -17.22
C PRO A 72 18.07 -5.18 -16.80
N THR A 73 18.12 -5.55 -15.51
CA THR A 73 17.41 -6.73 -14.97
C THR A 73 15.90 -6.64 -15.14
N SER A 74 15.34 -5.42 -15.05
CA SER A 74 13.91 -5.10 -15.11
C SER A 74 13.31 -5.16 -16.52
N TRP A 75 14.12 -5.33 -17.57
CA TRP A 75 13.62 -5.32 -18.94
C TRP A 75 13.00 -6.67 -19.33
N ALA A 76 11.93 -6.58 -20.13
CA ALA A 76 11.30 -7.74 -20.76
C ALA A 76 12.25 -8.39 -21.78
N LYS A 77 12.03 -9.67 -22.09
CA LYS A 77 12.96 -10.49 -22.89
C LYS A 77 13.18 -9.93 -24.30
N ASP A 78 12.12 -9.48 -24.94
CA ASP A 78 12.12 -8.79 -26.22
C ASP A 78 12.97 -7.51 -26.20
N ALA A 79 12.89 -6.70 -25.14
CA ALA A 79 13.72 -5.52 -24.98
C ALA A 79 15.20 -5.84 -24.75
N LYS A 80 15.50 -6.96 -24.07
CA LYS A 80 16.87 -7.47 -23.89
C LYS A 80 17.46 -7.98 -25.20
N ASP A 81 16.67 -8.67 -26.00
CA ASP A 81 17.08 -9.18 -27.31
C ASP A 81 17.38 -8.02 -28.28
N VAL A 82 16.56 -6.95 -28.27
CA VAL A 82 16.83 -5.72 -29.04
C VAL A 82 18.10 -5.02 -28.55
N PHE A 83 18.31 -4.92 -27.23
CA PHE A 83 19.53 -4.33 -26.67
C PHE A 83 20.80 -5.07 -27.10
N ALA A 84 20.77 -6.41 -27.10
CA ALA A 84 21.88 -7.24 -27.54
C ALA A 84 22.22 -7.03 -29.03
N SER A 85 21.25 -6.60 -29.85
CA SER A 85 21.45 -6.27 -31.27
C SER A 85 22.02 -4.86 -31.52
N LEU A 86 22.08 -4.00 -30.49
CA LEU A 86 22.58 -2.63 -30.64
C LEU A 86 24.12 -2.60 -30.71
N PRO A 87 24.70 -1.58 -31.37
CA PRO A 87 26.15 -1.33 -31.31
C PRO A 87 26.64 -1.14 -29.88
N ARG A 88 27.88 -1.55 -29.60
CA ARG A 88 28.51 -1.50 -28.27
C ARG A 88 28.41 -0.13 -27.59
N GLU A 89 28.69 0.93 -28.33
CA GLU A 89 28.59 2.32 -27.83
C GLU A 89 27.16 2.67 -27.37
N ALA A 90 26.14 2.21 -28.10
CA ALA A 90 24.75 2.43 -27.73
C ALA A 90 24.36 1.62 -26.47
N GLN A 91 24.88 0.40 -26.32
CA GLN A 91 24.68 -0.41 -25.12
C GLN A 91 25.27 0.26 -23.88
N GLU A 92 26.47 0.85 -23.98
CA GLU A 92 27.14 1.55 -22.87
C GLU A 92 26.37 2.79 -22.43
N ILE A 93 25.91 3.60 -23.39
CA ILE A 93 25.11 4.80 -23.10
C ILE A 93 23.79 4.44 -22.43
N ILE A 94 23.10 3.41 -22.93
CA ILE A 94 21.82 2.97 -22.38
C ILE A 94 22.00 2.35 -21.00
N ALA A 95 22.99 1.46 -20.81
CA ALA A 95 23.28 0.86 -19.52
C ALA A 95 23.64 1.91 -18.47
N LYS A 96 24.45 2.90 -18.83
CA LYS A 96 24.80 4.02 -17.95
C LYS A 96 23.56 4.84 -17.57
N ARG A 97 22.73 5.22 -18.55
CA ARG A 97 21.50 5.98 -18.28
C ARG A 97 20.51 5.22 -17.41
N GLU A 98 20.38 3.91 -17.62
CA GLU A 98 19.47 3.10 -16.82
C GLU A 98 20.01 2.90 -15.40
N ALA A 99 21.33 2.75 -15.22
CA ALA A 99 21.95 2.73 -13.89
C ALA A 99 21.78 4.07 -13.15
N ASP A 100 21.93 5.20 -13.84
CA ASP A 100 21.70 6.53 -13.28
C ASP A 100 20.23 6.73 -12.90
N ARG A 101 19.30 6.26 -13.75
CA ARG A 101 17.86 6.30 -13.49
C ARG A 101 17.48 5.43 -12.29
N GLU A 102 18.00 4.21 -12.22
CA GLU A 102 17.74 3.29 -11.11
C GLU A 102 18.26 3.89 -9.80
N LYS A 103 19.47 4.45 -9.79
CA LYS A 103 20.03 5.16 -8.64
C LYS A 103 19.17 6.36 -8.23
N PHE A 104 18.69 7.14 -9.20
CA PHE A 104 17.79 8.27 -8.93
C PHE A 104 16.47 7.81 -8.29
N VAL A 105 15.83 6.77 -8.84
CA VAL A 105 14.56 6.23 -8.30
C VAL A 105 14.76 5.67 -6.90
N GLN A 106 15.83 4.90 -6.66
CA GLN A 106 16.15 4.38 -5.33
C GLN A 106 16.41 5.50 -4.32
N THR A 107 17.15 6.53 -4.73
CA THR A 107 17.44 7.69 -3.88
C THR A 107 16.14 8.44 -3.55
N LYS A 108 15.32 8.74 -4.54
CA LYS A 108 14.02 9.42 -4.35
C LYS A 108 13.04 8.60 -3.53
N SER A 109 13.04 7.28 -3.69
CA SER A 109 12.22 6.37 -2.87
C SER A 109 12.64 6.42 -1.40
N ARG A 110 13.95 6.39 -1.12
CA ARG A 110 14.48 6.53 0.25
C ARG A 110 14.21 7.91 0.84
N GLU A 111 14.42 8.98 0.07
CA GLU A 111 14.07 10.35 0.48
C GLU A 111 12.59 10.46 0.81
N ALA A 112 11.70 9.96 -0.04
CA ALA A 112 10.25 9.99 0.20
C ALA A 112 9.87 9.19 1.46
N ALA A 113 10.46 8.02 1.68
CA ALA A 113 10.24 7.22 2.89
C ALA A 113 10.70 7.96 4.16
N ASN A 114 11.90 8.55 4.12
CA ASN A 114 12.45 9.31 5.23
C ASN A 114 11.61 10.56 5.52
N THR A 115 11.17 11.29 4.50
CA THR A 115 10.29 12.46 4.66
C THR A 115 8.95 12.07 5.28
N ARG A 116 8.34 10.97 4.84
CA ARG A 116 7.09 10.47 5.45
C ARG A 116 7.30 10.14 6.93
N GLN A 117 8.37 9.43 7.26
CA GLN A 117 8.68 9.09 8.64
C GLN A 117 8.95 10.34 9.50
N ALA A 118 9.66 11.33 8.95
CA ALA A 118 9.91 12.60 9.63
C ALA A 118 8.61 13.34 9.92
N VAL A 119 7.73 13.51 8.92
CA VAL A 119 6.42 14.19 9.07
C VAL A 119 5.54 13.46 10.08
N GLU A 120 5.49 12.13 10.04
CA GLU A 120 4.73 11.34 11.01
C GLU A 120 5.28 11.50 12.43
N SER A 121 6.60 11.52 12.58
CA SER A 121 7.24 11.74 13.89
C SER A 121 7.00 13.14 14.43
N GLU A 122 7.06 14.16 13.57
CA GLU A 122 6.79 15.56 13.93
C GLU A 122 5.33 15.75 14.32
N ALA A 123 4.39 15.15 13.56
CA ALA A 123 2.97 15.18 13.89
C ALA A 123 2.68 14.55 15.26
N ARG A 124 3.31 13.40 15.57
CA ARG A 124 3.20 12.77 16.90
C ARG A 124 3.80 13.62 18.02
N GLN A 125 4.95 14.24 17.78
CA GLN A 125 5.59 15.12 18.75
C GLN A 125 4.75 16.38 19.01
N ALA A 126 4.19 16.98 17.96
CA ALA A 126 3.30 18.13 18.08
C ALA A 126 2.04 17.78 18.89
N LEU A 127 1.40 16.65 18.59
CA LEU A 127 0.25 16.16 19.38
C LEU A 127 0.62 15.94 20.85
N THR A 128 1.74 15.28 21.11
CA THR A 128 2.22 15.03 22.48
C THR A 128 2.48 16.34 23.21
N THR A 129 3.12 17.31 22.56
CA THR A 129 3.41 18.63 23.12
C THR A 129 2.13 19.41 23.41
N ILE A 130 1.14 19.39 22.52
CA ILE A 130 -0.17 20.01 22.75
C ILE A 130 -0.84 19.38 23.98
N MET A 131 -0.85 18.05 24.08
CA MET A 131 -1.44 17.36 25.23
C MET A 131 -0.71 17.68 26.55
N GLN A 132 0.63 17.71 26.54
CA GLN A 132 1.44 18.03 27.72
C GLN A 132 1.25 19.48 28.16
N ASN A 133 1.36 20.45 27.24
CA ASN A 133 1.17 21.86 27.54
C ASN A 133 -0.23 22.11 28.10
N HIS A 134 -1.24 21.40 27.56
CA HIS A 134 -2.61 21.53 28.04
C HIS A 134 -2.79 20.91 29.44
N GLN A 135 -2.22 19.73 29.68
CA GLN A 135 -2.24 19.10 31.00
C GLN A 135 -1.58 20.00 32.05
N GLN A 136 -0.43 20.58 31.73
CA GLN A 136 0.27 21.53 32.60
C GLN A 136 -0.57 22.78 32.88
N ALA A 137 -1.26 23.32 31.87
CA ALA A 137 -2.17 24.44 32.04
C ALA A 137 -3.30 24.08 33.04
N LEU A 138 -3.92 22.91 32.90
CA LEU A 138 -4.98 22.47 33.82
C LEU A 138 -4.44 22.22 35.25
N GLU A 139 -3.26 21.62 35.38
CA GLU A 139 -2.62 21.37 36.67
C GLU A 139 -2.24 22.68 37.38
N GLN A 140 -1.92 23.75 36.66
CA GLN A 140 -1.70 25.06 37.25
C GLN A 140 -2.96 25.64 37.93
N PHE A 141 -4.15 25.34 37.41
CA PHE A 141 -5.41 25.87 37.92
C PHE A 141 -6.11 24.95 38.94
N LEU A 142 -5.67 23.70 39.11
CA LEU A 142 -6.32 22.72 40.01
C LEU A 142 -6.10 22.99 41.52
N PRO A 143 -4.89 23.34 41.99
CA PRO A 143 -4.61 23.47 43.43
C PRO A 143 -5.04 24.80 44.06
N GLU A 144 -5.30 25.86 43.27
CA GLU A 144 -5.46 27.22 43.76
C GLU A 144 -6.87 27.82 43.58
N LEU A 145 -7.93 27.01 43.44
CA LEU A 145 -9.26 27.62 43.52
C LEU A 145 -9.45 28.18 44.93
N PRO A 146 -9.62 29.50 45.09
CA PRO A 146 -9.95 30.06 46.40
C PRO A 146 -11.27 29.41 46.87
N PRO A 147 -11.42 29.16 48.18
CA PRO A 147 -12.66 28.60 48.69
C PRO A 147 -13.82 29.54 48.38
N MET A 148 -15.01 28.96 48.22
CA MET A 148 -16.23 29.75 48.05
C MET A 148 -16.38 30.71 49.24
N PRO A 149 -16.67 32.01 49.02
CA PRO A 149 -16.77 32.99 50.08
C PRO A 149 -17.88 32.61 51.08
N ASP A 150 -17.60 32.71 52.38
CA ASP A 150 -18.56 32.37 53.43
C ASP A 150 -19.72 33.39 53.45
N PRO A 151 -20.98 32.98 53.20
CA PRO A 151 -22.13 33.87 53.24
C PRO A 151 -22.33 34.56 54.59
N ARG A 152 -21.78 34.03 55.69
CA ARG A 152 -21.85 34.64 57.02
C ARG A 152 -21.18 36.00 57.10
N LEU A 153 -20.21 36.28 56.22
CA LEU A 153 -19.54 37.59 56.13
C LEU A 153 -20.51 38.72 55.73
N LEU A 154 -21.63 38.39 55.09
CA LEU A 154 -22.67 39.38 54.73
C LEU A 154 -23.51 39.85 55.93
N ALA A 155 -23.50 39.11 57.05
CA ALA A 155 -24.30 39.43 58.23
C ALA A 155 -23.76 40.64 59.01
N SER A 156 -22.46 40.94 58.87
CA SER A 156 -21.81 42.09 59.52
C SER A 156 -21.45 43.15 58.48
N PRO A 157 -21.90 44.41 58.61
CA PRO A 157 -21.53 45.48 57.68
C PRO A 157 -20.02 45.66 57.51
N GLU A 158 -19.25 45.44 58.58
CA GLU A 158 -17.78 45.58 58.62
C GLU A 158 -17.04 44.51 57.81
N HIS A 159 -17.66 43.35 57.55
CA HIS A 159 -17.04 42.23 56.83
C HIS A 159 -17.56 42.06 55.40
N ARG A 160 -18.51 42.91 54.98
CA ARG A 160 -19.14 42.84 53.66
C ARG A 160 -18.14 43.07 52.52
N ASP A 161 -17.20 43.99 52.70
CA ASP A 161 -16.19 44.29 51.68
C ASP A 161 -15.25 43.10 51.46
N ILE A 162 -14.93 42.36 52.52
CA ILE A 162 -14.13 41.12 52.46
C ILE A 162 -14.86 40.05 51.67
N TYR A 163 -16.17 39.89 51.88
CA TYR A 163 -16.99 38.96 51.11
C TYR A 163 -16.92 39.27 49.60
N PHE A 164 -17.12 40.53 49.21
CA PHE A 164 -17.10 40.90 47.79
C PHE A 164 -15.72 40.72 47.15
N GLN A 165 -14.63 40.97 47.87
CA GLN A 165 -13.28 40.68 47.37
C GLN A 165 -13.06 39.18 47.16
N GLN A 166 -13.46 38.35 48.12
CA GLN A 166 -13.36 36.88 47.99
C GLN A 166 -14.25 36.35 46.86
N GLU A 167 -15.46 36.89 46.73
CA GLU A 167 -16.38 36.54 45.64
C GLU A 167 -15.81 36.91 44.26
N ALA A 168 -15.22 38.10 44.13
CA ALA A 168 -14.57 38.52 42.89
C ALA A 168 -13.39 37.61 42.52
N ALA A 169 -12.54 37.26 43.49
CA ALA A 169 -11.42 36.34 43.29
C ALA A 169 -11.90 34.93 42.89
N TYR A 170 -12.93 34.42 43.55
CA TYR A 170 -13.54 33.14 43.21
C TYR A 170 -14.13 33.13 41.80
N LYS A 171 -14.94 34.14 41.46
CA LYS A 171 -15.53 34.26 40.12
C LYS A 171 -14.47 34.35 39.03
N TYR A 172 -13.40 35.10 39.27
CA TYR A 172 -12.28 35.19 38.33
C TYR A 172 -11.59 33.83 38.12
N ALA A 173 -11.26 33.12 39.19
CA ALA A 173 -10.63 31.80 39.12
C ALA A 173 -11.52 30.77 38.40
N VAL A 174 -12.82 30.75 38.70
CA VAL A 174 -13.78 29.87 38.01
C VAL A 174 -13.89 30.22 36.54
N ALA A 175 -14.02 31.50 36.19
CA ALA A 175 -14.10 31.94 34.80
C ALA A 175 -12.83 31.56 34.01
N GLN A 176 -11.65 31.66 34.62
CA GLN A 176 -10.39 31.27 33.99
C GLN A 176 -10.34 29.76 33.73
N ARG A 177 -10.70 28.93 34.72
CA ARG A 177 -10.79 27.47 34.55
C ARG A 177 -11.77 27.09 33.44
N ASP A 178 -12.95 27.71 33.44
CA ASP A 178 -14.00 27.43 32.46
C ASP A 178 -13.58 27.87 31.05
N SER A 179 -12.77 28.93 30.92
CA SER A 179 -12.21 29.34 29.63
C SER A 179 -11.22 28.32 29.06
N VAL A 180 -10.35 27.76 29.90
CA VAL A 180 -9.38 26.73 29.50
C VAL A 180 -10.08 25.42 29.15
N SER A 181 -11.12 25.03 29.91
CA SER A 181 -11.90 23.82 29.61
C SER A 181 -12.66 23.94 28.28
N GLN A 182 -13.22 25.11 27.97
CA GLN A 182 -13.85 25.37 26.67
C GLN A 182 -12.85 25.29 25.52
N GLN A 183 -11.65 25.88 25.68
CA GLN A 183 -10.59 25.78 24.67
C GLN A 183 -10.15 24.33 24.44
N LEU A 184 -10.10 23.51 25.49
CA LEU A 184 -9.81 22.08 25.36
C LEU A 184 -10.86 21.36 24.52
N GLU A 185 -12.13 21.60 24.83
CA GLU A 185 -13.24 20.96 24.13
C GLU A 185 -13.24 21.35 22.65
N GLN A 186 -13.01 22.63 22.35
CA GLN A 186 -12.85 23.11 20.98
C GLN A 186 -11.68 22.46 20.26
N ALA A 187 -10.50 22.39 20.89
CA ALA A 187 -9.32 21.75 20.31
C ALA A 187 -9.54 20.25 20.04
N ARG A 188 -10.20 19.54 20.96
CA ARG A 188 -10.56 18.13 20.79
C ARG A 188 -11.54 17.93 19.64
N ASN A 189 -12.60 18.74 19.59
CA ASN A 189 -13.61 18.67 18.53
C ASN A 189 -12.98 18.97 17.16
N HIS A 190 -12.07 19.95 17.09
CA HIS A 190 -11.35 20.28 15.87
C HIS A 190 -10.42 19.15 15.42
N ALA A 191 -9.63 18.58 16.34
CA ALA A 191 -8.77 17.43 16.04
C ALA A 191 -9.57 16.22 15.57
N GLN A 192 -10.71 15.93 16.20
CA GLN A 192 -11.62 14.87 15.75
C GLN A 192 -12.20 15.15 14.36
N ALA A 193 -12.59 16.39 14.07
CA ALA A 193 -13.10 16.77 12.75
C ALA A 193 -12.04 16.59 11.66
N ILE A 194 -10.79 17.01 11.91
CA ILE A 194 -9.68 16.80 10.97
C ILE A 194 -9.43 15.30 10.75
N TYR A 195 -9.38 14.50 11.82
CA TYR A 195 -9.19 13.06 11.70
C TYR A 195 -10.31 12.40 10.87
N GLN A 196 -11.56 12.76 11.12
CA GLN A 196 -12.71 12.27 10.34
C GLN A 196 -12.62 12.69 8.87
N GLN A 197 -12.21 13.92 8.60
CA GLN A 197 -12.03 14.41 7.24
C GLN A 197 -10.90 13.65 6.51
N GLN A 198 -9.78 13.39 7.18
CA GLN A 198 -8.68 12.60 6.61
C GLN A 198 -9.12 11.17 6.31
N LEU A 199 -9.81 10.52 7.25
CA LEU A 199 -10.35 9.17 7.04
C LEU A 199 -11.31 9.11 5.86
N GLN A 200 -12.22 10.09 5.73
CA GLN A 200 -13.12 10.18 4.58
C GLN A 200 -12.37 10.40 3.26
N ALA A 201 -11.34 11.25 3.27
CA ALA A 201 -10.51 11.49 2.09
C ALA A 201 -9.73 10.24 1.68
N GLU A 202 -9.19 9.47 2.63
CA GLU A 202 -8.53 8.19 2.37
C GLU A 202 -9.50 7.17 1.77
N ILE A 203 -10.68 7.00 2.37
CA ILE A 203 -11.71 6.07 1.86
C ILE A 203 -12.13 6.46 0.43
N GLN A 204 -12.31 7.76 0.16
CA GLN A 204 -12.64 8.24 -1.19
C GLN A 204 -11.50 8.00 -2.18
N ALA A 205 -10.25 8.22 -1.77
CA ALA A 205 -9.08 7.96 -2.61
C ALA A 205 -8.94 6.46 -2.92
N GLU A 206 -9.13 5.59 -1.92
CA GLU A 206 -9.13 4.14 -2.12
C GLU A 206 -10.27 3.69 -3.03
N HIS A 207 -11.47 4.26 -2.87
CA HIS A 207 -12.61 3.96 -3.73
C HIS A 207 -12.33 4.37 -5.19
N ALA A 208 -11.74 5.52 -5.42
CA ALA A 208 -11.34 5.98 -6.75
C ALA A 208 -10.29 5.08 -7.40
N VAL A 209 -9.31 4.59 -6.63
CA VAL A 209 -8.30 3.63 -7.14
C VAL A 209 -8.96 2.31 -7.56
N LEU A 210 -9.95 1.84 -6.80
CA LEU A 210 -10.67 0.61 -7.13
C LEU A 210 -11.61 0.79 -8.34
N GLU A 211 -12.22 1.97 -8.48
CA GLU A 211 -13.00 2.32 -9.65
C GLU A 211 -12.13 2.41 -10.92
N ASP A 212 -10.92 2.99 -10.84
CA ASP A 212 -9.98 2.99 -11.97
C ASP A 212 -9.52 1.57 -12.34
N ALA A 213 -9.27 0.71 -11.34
CA ALA A 213 -8.78 -0.65 -11.57
C ALA A 213 -9.85 -1.63 -12.10
N PHE A 214 -11.11 -1.49 -11.67
CA PHE A 214 -12.17 -2.47 -11.91
C PHE A 214 -13.41 -1.91 -12.63
N GLY A 215 -13.55 -0.59 -12.73
CA GLY A 215 -14.68 0.08 -13.37
C GLY A 215 -16.03 -0.37 -12.81
N ASP A 216 -16.92 -0.79 -13.71
CA ASP A 216 -18.29 -1.22 -13.40
C ASP A 216 -18.33 -2.42 -12.43
N GLU A 217 -17.32 -3.30 -12.41
CA GLU A 217 -17.27 -4.43 -11.47
C GLU A 217 -17.16 -3.97 -10.01
N TRP A 218 -16.59 -2.78 -9.76
CA TRP A 218 -16.51 -2.19 -8.43
C TRP A 218 -17.65 -1.23 -8.16
N SER A 219 -18.08 -0.43 -9.14
CA SER A 219 -19.11 0.59 -8.91
C SER A 219 -20.51 0.00 -8.66
N ASP A 220 -20.83 -1.18 -9.23
CA ASP A 220 -22.08 -1.89 -8.93
C ASP A 220 -21.98 -2.75 -7.65
N PRO A 221 -22.87 -2.56 -6.64
CA PRO A 221 -22.87 -3.36 -5.41
C PRO A 221 -22.97 -4.88 -5.62
N SER A 222 -23.74 -5.34 -6.62
CA SER A 222 -23.90 -6.78 -6.86
C SER A 222 -22.64 -7.39 -7.46
N SER A 223 -22.05 -6.72 -8.45
CA SER A 223 -20.80 -7.11 -9.08
C SER A 223 -19.64 -7.08 -8.09
N ARG A 224 -19.59 -6.07 -7.22
CA ARG A 224 -18.60 -5.96 -6.14
C ARG A 224 -18.70 -7.13 -5.17
N ALA A 225 -19.92 -7.48 -4.73
CA ALA A 225 -20.11 -8.61 -3.81
C ALA A 225 -19.65 -9.94 -4.44
N LYS A 226 -19.89 -10.12 -5.74
CA LYS A 226 -19.41 -11.30 -6.47
C LYS A 226 -17.89 -11.32 -6.57
N LEU A 227 -17.27 -10.19 -6.94
CA LEU A 227 -15.82 -10.06 -6.99
C LEU A 227 -15.19 -10.43 -5.64
N LEU A 228 -15.70 -9.86 -4.54
CA LEU A 228 -15.18 -10.16 -3.21
C LEU A 228 -15.36 -11.64 -2.84
N SER A 229 -16.51 -12.25 -3.15
CA SER A 229 -16.73 -13.68 -2.94
C SER A 229 -15.78 -14.57 -3.75
N ASP A 230 -15.40 -14.16 -4.97
CA ASP A 230 -14.45 -14.89 -5.81
C ASP A 230 -13.01 -14.75 -5.26
N LEU A 231 -12.71 -13.65 -4.58
CA LEU A 231 -11.41 -13.39 -3.96
C LEU A 231 -11.25 -14.04 -2.57
N GLU A 232 -12.33 -14.25 -1.81
CA GLU A 232 -12.30 -14.89 -0.49
C GLU A 232 -11.48 -16.20 -0.41
N PRO A 233 -11.64 -17.20 -1.31
CA PRO A 233 -10.85 -18.44 -1.24
C PRO A 233 -9.36 -18.19 -1.55
N ILE A 234 -9.05 -17.25 -2.43
CA ILE A 234 -7.67 -16.86 -2.75
C ILE A 234 -7.07 -16.17 -1.52
N ALA A 235 -7.77 -15.20 -0.96
CA ALA A 235 -7.36 -14.47 0.24
C ALA A 235 -7.06 -15.41 1.41
N ALA A 236 -7.92 -16.42 1.64
CA ALA A 236 -7.73 -17.42 2.68
C ALA A 236 -6.43 -18.24 2.50
N GLU A 237 -6.04 -18.57 1.26
CA GLU A 237 -4.76 -19.25 0.96
C GLU A 237 -3.54 -18.39 1.34
N PHE A 238 -3.66 -17.06 1.28
CA PHE A 238 -2.59 -16.11 1.65
C PHE A 238 -2.69 -15.60 3.09
N GLY A 239 -3.56 -16.18 3.91
CA GLY A 239 -3.68 -15.82 5.33
C GLY A 239 -4.56 -14.61 5.61
N TYR A 240 -5.40 -14.20 4.66
CA TYR A 240 -6.42 -13.17 4.85
C TYR A 240 -7.77 -13.85 5.18
N PRO A 241 -8.14 -13.99 6.46
CA PRO A 241 -9.46 -14.50 6.82
C PRO A 241 -10.54 -13.44 6.47
N LYS A 242 -11.81 -13.87 6.47
CA LYS A 242 -12.95 -13.04 6.03
C LYS A 242 -13.04 -11.70 6.77
N GLU A 243 -12.67 -11.69 8.04
CA GLU A 243 -12.68 -10.49 8.88
C GLU A 243 -11.65 -9.46 8.42
N VAL A 244 -10.44 -9.91 8.04
CA VAL A 244 -9.38 -9.04 7.51
C VAL A 244 -9.71 -8.58 6.09
N MET A 245 -10.43 -9.40 5.31
CA MET A 245 -10.91 -9.01 3.99
C MET A 245 -11.89 -7.84 4.02
N ALA A 246 -12.64 -7.66 5.11
CA ALA A 246 -13.51 -6.50 5.28
C ALA A 246 -12.73 -5.18 5.50
N GLU A 247 -11.48 -5.29 5.95
CA GLU A 247 -10.55 -4.17 6.18
C GLU A 247 -9.46 -4.08 5.09
N ALA A 248 -9.55 -4.91 4.05
CA ALA A 248 -8.56 -4.96 2.98
C ALA A 248 -8.54 -3.63 2.21
N ARG A 249 -7.33 -3.09 2.01
CA ARG A 249 -7.16 -1.83 1.28
C ARG A 249 -7.28 -2.06 -0.22
N ALA A 250 -7.44 -0.98 -0.97
CA ALA A 250 -7.49 -1.02 -2.43
C ALA A 250 -6.34 -1.85 -3.05
N ALA A 251 -5.12 -1.67 -2.55
CA ALA A 251 -3.94 -2.39 -3.03
C ALA A 251 -4.04 -3.91 -2.83
N ASP A 252 -4.59 -4.36 -1.71
CA ASP A 252 -4.76 -5.79 -1.39
C ASP A 252 -5.77 -6.43 -2.33
N ILE A 253 -6.91 -5.77 -2.56
CA ILE A 253 -7.96 -6.27 -3.47
C ILE A 253 -7.43 -6.39 -4.91
N ILE A 254 -6.68 -5.38 -5.37
CA ILE A 254 -6.03 -5.39 -6.69
C ILE A 254 -5.00 -6.52 -6.78
N ALA A 255 -4.17 -6.71 -5.76
CA ALA A 255 -3.19 -7.78 -5.72
C ALA A 255 -3.86 -9.17 -5.75
N LEU A 256 -4.90 -9.38 -4.96
CA LEU A 256 -5.65 -10.63 -4.92
C LEU A 256 -6.31 -10.95 -6.26
N ARG A 257 -6.88 -9.95 -6.94
CA ARG A 257 -7.41 -10.15 -8.31
C ARG A 257 -6.33 -10.58 -9.27
N ARG A 258 -5.17 -9.91 -9.25
CA ARG A 258 -4.03 -10.27 -10.09
C ARG A 258 -3.54 -11.68 -9.82
N ILE A 259 -3.51 -12.10 -8.55
CA ILE A 259 -3.16 -13.47 -8.16
C ILE A 259 -4.19 -14.46 -8.71
N GLY A 260 -5.48 -14.17 -8.61
CA GLY A 260 -6.55 -14.99 -9.18
C GLY A 260 -6.39 -15.18 -10.69
N ASP A 261 -6.09 -14.11 -11.42
CA ASP A 261 -5.84 -14.16 -12.86
C ASP A 261 -4.60 -15.00 -13.22
N LEU A 262 -3.55 -14.90 -12.41
CA LEU A 262 -2.34 -15.72 -12.58
C LEU A 262 -2.61 -17.20 -12.30
N LYS A 263 -3.37 -17.53 -11.25
CA LYS A 263 -3.79 -18.89 -10.94
C LYS A 263 -4.62 -19.49 -12.08
N ALA A 264 -5.60 -18.74 -12.59
CA ALA A 264 -6.41 -19.17 -13.72
C ALA A 264 -5.58 -19.39 -15.01
N LYS A 265 -4.54 -18.58 -15.24
CA LYS A 265 -3.59 -18.77 -16.34
C LYS A 265 -2.72 -20.00 -16.15
N ALA A 266 -2.21 -20.22 -14.93
CA ALA A 266 -1.43 -21.40 -14.58
C ALA A 266 -2.25 -22.69 -14.78
N ASP A 267 -3.50 -22.72 -14.32
CA ASP A 267 -4.39 -23.88 -14.50
C ASP A 267 -4.63 -24.19 -15.99
N LYS A 268 -4.85 -23.16 -16.81
CA LYS A 268 -5.00 -23.31 -18.27
C LYS A 268 -3.71 -23.84 -18.91
N TYR A 269 -2.55 -23.36 -18.46
CA TYR A 269 -1.26 -23.83 -18.94
C TYR A 269 -1.05 -25.31 -18.59
N ASP A 270 -1.31 -25.70 -17.36
CA ASP A 270 -1.18 -27.09 -16.90
C ASP A 270 -2.13 -28.03 -17.65
N GLN A 271 -3.37 -27.60 -17.93
CA GLN A 271 -4.30 -28.35 -18.76
C GLN A 271 -3.80 -28.52 -20.20
N LEU A 272 -3.22 -27.47 -20.78
CA LEU A 272 -2.65 -27.52 -22.13
C LEU A 272 -1.44 -28.46 -22.18
N MET A 273 -0.55 -28.38 -21.19
CA MET A 273 0.61 -29.26 -21.08
C MET A 273 0.20 -30.71 -20.86
N LYS A 274 -0.82 -30.98 -20.03
CA LYS A 274 -1.39 -32.32 -19.86
C LYS A 274 -1.90 -32.89 -21.17
N LYS A 275 -2.68 -32.10 -21.95
CA LYS A 275 -3.16 -32.49 -23.29
C LYS A 275 -2.03 -32.73 -24.29
N ARG A 276 -0.97 -31.91 -24.27
CA ARG A 276 0.22 -32.12 -25.13
C ARG A 276 0.97 -33.41 -24.78
N MET A 277 0.95 -33.83 -23.52
CA MET A 277 1.61 -35.06 -23.06
C MET A 277 0.76 -36.32 -23.27
N GLU A 278 -0.55 -36.20 -23.54
CA GLU A 278 -1.42 -37.35 -23.86
C GLU A 278 -0.96 -38.17 -25.07
N PRO A 279 -0.63 -37.59 -26.25
CA PRO A 279 -0.12 -38.38 -27.38
C PRO A 279 1.23 -39.03 -27.08
N VAL A 280 2.11 -38.36 -26.33
CA VAL A 280 3.40 -38.94 -25.89
C VAL A 280 3.18 -40.12 -24.95
N ARG A 281 2.18 -40.03 -24.06
CA ARG A 281 1.80 -41.13 -23.17
C ARG A 281 1.10 -42.26 -23.93
N ALA A 282 0.24 -41.94 -24.90
CA ALA A 282 -0.41 -42.92 -25.76
C ALA A 282 0.60 -43.68 -26.64
N ALA A 283 1.64 -43.00 -27.14
CA ALA A 283 2.75 -43.64 -27.87
C ALA A 283 3.63 -44.54 -26.98
N LYS A 284 3.65 -44.32 -25.65
CA LYS A 284 4.33 -45.16 -24.67
C LYS A 284 3.46 -46.28 -24.08
N GLN A 285 2.16 -46.32 -24.38
CA GLN A 285 1.34 -47.47 -24.01
C GLN A 285 1.85 -48.70 -24.77
N PRO A 286 2.14 -49.82 -24.08
CA PRO A 286 2.62 -51.01 -24.75
C PRO A 286 1.60 -51.45 -25.79
N LEU A 287 2.04 -51.58 -27.05
CA LEU A 287 1.20 -52.14 -28.10
C LEU A 287 0.62 -53.47 -27.60
N PRO A 288 -0.70 -53.73 -27.79
CA PRO A 288 -1.26 -55.03 -27.45
C PRO A 288 -0.42 -56.09 -28.14
N PRO A 289 -0.03 -57.18 -27.44
CA PRO A 289 0.91 -58.16 -27.97
C PRO A 289 0.38 -58.64 -29.32
N ALA A 290 1.13 -58.34 -30.39
CA ALA A 290 0.76 -58.71 -31.74
C ALA A 290 0.50 -60.21 -31.75
N ALA A 291 -0.75 -60.59 -32.04
CA ALA A 291 -1.10 -61.98 -32.25
C ALA A 291 -0.21 -62.50 -33.38
N ARG A 292 0.74 -63.36 -33.02
CA ARG A 292 1.63 -64.01 -33.99
C ARG A 292 0.74 -64.76 -34.98
N PRO A 293 0.91 -64.57 -36.30
CA PRO A 293 0.19 -65.37 -37.29
C PRO A 293 0.51 -66.85 -37.03
N GLY A 294 -0.50 -67.63 -36.61
CA GLY A 294 -0.38 -69.07 -36.36
C GLY A 294 -0.63 -69.58 -34.94
N ALA A 295 -0.97 -68.74 -33.96
CA ALA A 295 -1.38 -69.24 -32.63
C ALA A 295 -2.83 -69.77 -32.65
N GLN A 296 -3.00 -71.09 -32.45
CA GLN A 296 -4.32 -71.71 -32.32
C GLN A 296 -5.11 -71.13 -31.12
N PRO A 297 -6.44 -70.98 -31.24
CA PRO A 297 -7.27 -70.51 -30.14
C PRO A 297 -7.34 -71.57 -29.03
N GLY A 298 -6.61 -71.32 -27.95
CA GLY A 298 -6.70 -72.08 -26.70
C GLY A 298 -8.04 -71.79 -26.01
N GLN A 299 -8.74 -72.86 -25.67
CA GLN A 299 -10.10 -72.93 -25.19
C GLN A 299 -10.47 -71.91 -24.10
N SER A 300 -11.56 -71.20 -24.34
CA SER A 300 -12.39 -70.53 -23.33
C SER A 300 -12.91 -71.54 -22.31
N LYS A 301 -12.57 -71.36 -21.03
CA LYS A 301 -13.20 -72.09 -19.92
C LYS A 301 -14.43 -71.28 -19.46
N PRO A 302 -15.67 -71.80 -19.57
CA PRO A 302 -16.85 -71.10 -19.09
C PRO A 302 -16.90 -71.16 -17.56
N ARG A 303 -17.02 -70.00 -16.91
CA ARG A 303 -17.33 -69.92 -15.48
C ARG A 303 -18.86 -70.05 -15.37
N GLY A 304 -19.29 -71.25 -15.00
CA GLY A 304 -20.69 -71.67 -15.00
C GLY A 304 -21.59 -70.80 -14.13
N THR A 305 -22.76 -70.52 -14.68
CA THR A 305 -23.96 -70.05 -14.00
C THR A 305 -24.79 -71.25 -13.54
N LEU A 306 -25.57 -71.02 -12.46
CA LEU A 306 -26.72 -71.78 -11.94
C LEU A 306 -26.44 -73.02 -11.07
N ALA A 307 -26.73 -72.90 -9.77
CA ALA A 307 -28.00 -73.40 -9.20
C ALA A 307 -27.91 -73.57 -7.66
N THR A 308 -28.53 -72.66 -6.91
CA THR A 308 -29.12 -72.98 -5.60
C THR A 308 -30.39 -72.17 -5.46
N LEU A 309 -31.48 -72.73 -5.98
CA LEU A 309 -32.85 -72.33 -5.70
C LEU A 309 -33.60 -73.63 -5.39
N TYR A 310 -33.89 -73.89 -4.12
CA TYR A 310 -35.07 -74.60 -3.58
C TYR A 310 -35.13 -74.29 -2.06
N PRO A 311 -36.29 -74.42 -1.41
CA PRO A 311 -37.01 -73.38 -0.69
C PRO A 311 -37.26 -73.82 0.77
N ASP A 312 -37.91 -72.98 1.56
CA ASP A 312 -38.62 -73.30 2.81
C ASP A 312 -37.93 -74.23 3.83
N ASP A 313 -37.39 -73.64 4.91
CA ASP A 313 -37.78 -74.06 6.27
C ASP A 313 -37.35 -73.02 7.34
N VAL A 314 -38.33 -72.50 8.06
CA VAL A 314 -38.23 -71.77 9.35
C VAL A 314 -38.75 -72.78 10.39
N PRO A 315 -38.14 -73.05 11.58
CA PRO A 315 -38.09 -72.09 12.69
C PRO A 315 -36.99 -72.25 13.78
N ARG A 316 -36.92 -71.20 14.62
CA ARG A 316 -36.56 -71.11 16.05
C ARG A 316 -35.82 -72.26 16.75
N ASN A 317 -34.74 -71.89 17.45
CA ASN A 317 -34.67 -71.95 18.92
C ASN A 317 -33.92 -70.72 19.45
#